data_AF-A0A9P8H3N9-F1
#
_entry.id   AF-A0A9P8H3N9-F1
#
_cell.length_a   1.000
_cell.length_b   1.000
_cell.length_c   1.000
_cell.angle_alpha   90.00
_cell.angle_beta   90.00
_cell.angle_gamma   90.00
#
_symmetry.space_group_name_H-M   'P 1'
#
loop_
_entity.id
_entity.type
_entity.pdbx_description
1 polymer ?
#
loop_
_entity_poly.entity_id
_entity_poly.type
_entity_poly.pdbx_seq_one_letter_code
_entity_poly.pdbx_strand_id
1 'polypeptide(L)'
;MSQQFIGNDNARITPFNVHISDESLDQLDQLLSITPIAEPTYENTLLDGDRRFAIHVNFCIMEDEPEHLEHDITVAEHKGLVRAREFMQTGSSYAIQHATKPATIGLVLSTNPIALLAWIGEKFLAWTEEDPPVSLILESVSLYWFTECAATSLWPYRIFYTPGVDGNPHNMSEYTIPADKPFGYSYYPYELYPVPKAWAAKTGNLTFFRAHDNGGHFAAIEQTEAFLKDLEEFVQESRAAAGFAGSV
;
A
#
# COMPACT_ATOMS: atom_id res chain seq x y z
N MET A 1 -39.63 -10.49 -2.84
CA MET A 1 -39.75 -9.91 -1.49
C MET A 1 -38.76 -8.77 -1.38
N SER A 2 -39.20 -7.55 -1.64
CA SER A 2 -38.41 -6.32 -1.44
C SER A 2 -38.80 -5.74 -0.09
N GLN A 3 -37.89 -5.69 0.87
CA GLN A 3 -38.09 -4.84 2.05
C GLN A 3 -37.83 -3.40 1.62
N GLN A 4 -38.90 -2.62 1.49
CA GLN A 4 -38.83 -1.16 1.43
C GLN A 4 -38.44 -0.65 2.83
N PHE A 5 -37.29 0.01 2.92
CA PHE A 5 -37.00 0.87 4.06
C PHE A 5 -38.01 2.02 4.04
N ILE A 6 -38.90 2.07 5.02
CA ILE A 6 -39.76 3.22 5.27
C ILE A 6 -38.89 4.26 5.97
N GLY A 7 -38.17 5.06 5.18
CA GLY A 7 -37.57 6.31 5.64
C GLY A 7 -38.69 7.27 6.01
N ASN A 8 -38.73 7.71 7.26
CA ASN A 8 -39.71 8.67 7.73
C ASN A 8 -39.30 10.07 7.26
N ASP A 9 -39.69 10.43 6.03
CA ASP A 9 -39.37 11.70 5.34
C ASP A 9 -39.99 12.97 5.99
N ASN A 10 -40.49 12.88 7.22
CA ASN A 10 -41.17 13.96 7.93
C ASN A 10 -40.46 14.42 9.22
N ALA A 11 -39.18 14.11 9.40
CA ALA A 11 -38.39 14.71 10.48
C ALA A 11 -38.23 16.23 10.22
N ARG A 12 -39.19 17.03 10.69
CA ARG A 12 -39.09 18.49 10.74
C ARG A 12 -37.89 18.85 11.62
N ILE A 13 -36.81 19.30 10.98
CA ILE A 13 -35.68 19.93 11.68
C ILE A 13 -36.22 21.21 12.34
N THR A 14 -36.49 21.14 13.64
CA THR A 14 -36.84 22.31 14.44
C THR A 14 -35.57 22.97 14.94
N PRO A 15 -35.36 24.27 14.68
CA PRO A 15 -34.26 25.01 15.29
C PRO A 15 -34.33 24.88 16.82
N PHE A 16 -33.20 24.58 17.45
CA PHE A 16 -33.07 24.56 18.91
C PHE A 16 -32.00 25.56 19.32
N ASN A 17 -32.17 26.14 20.50
CA ASN A 17 -31.17 27.02 21.10
C ASN A 17 -30.30 26.18 22.03
N VAL A 18 -29.00 26.15 21.74
CA VAL A 18 -27.99 25.63 22.68
C VAL A 18 -27.55 26.80 23.55
N HIS A 19 -27.60 26.60 24.86
CA HIS A 19 -26.96 27.50 25.80
C HIS A 19 -25.63 26.89 26.23
N ILE A 20 -24.54 27.59 25.95
CA ILE A 20 -23.20 27.29 26.46
C ILE A 20 -22.96 28.30 27.59
N SER A 21 -22.58 27.83 28.77
CA SER A 21 -22.31 28.72 29.91
C SER A 21 -21.01 29.50 29.67
N ASP A 22 -20.94 30.72 30.20
CA ASP A 22 -19.72 31.53 30.19
C ASP A 22 -18.54 30.76 30.82
N GLU A 23 -18.79 29.98 31.87
CA GLU A 23 -17.79 29.10 32.49
C GLU A 23 -17.21 28.04 31.53
N SER A 24 -18.05 27.47 30.65
CA SER A 24 -17.57 26.50 29.65
C SER A 24 -16.74 27.17 28.56
N LEU A 25 -17.07 28.42 28.21
CA LEU A 25 -16.28 29.23 27.29
C LEU A 25 -14.94 29.61 27.90
N ASP A 26 -14.92 30.05 29.16
CA ASP A 26 -13.70 30.37 29.90
C ASP A 26 -12.78 29.15 30.02
N GLN A 27 -13.33 27.96 30.27
CA GLN A 27 -12.56 26.71 30.30
C GLN A 27 -11.99 26.34 28.93
N LEU A 28 -12.74 26.56 27.84
CA LEU A 28 -12.26 26.33 26.48
C LEU A 28 -11.14 27.31 26.12
N ASP A 29 -11.30 28.60 26.44
CA ASP A 29 -10.27 29.62 26.22
C ASP A 29 -9.00 29.32 27.03
N GLN A 30 -9.16 28.88 28.28
CA GLN A 30 -8.03 28.44 29.10
C GLN A 30 -7.33 27.24 28.45
N LEU A 31 -8.09 26.23 27.99
CA LEU A 31 -7.54 25.08 27.26
C LEU A 31 -6.79 25.52 26.00
N LEU A 32 -7.36 26.42 25.18
CA LEU A 32 -6.69 26.94 23.99
C LEU A 32 -5.43 27.74 24.33
N SER A 33 -5.42 28.45 25.47
CA SER A 33 -4.25 29.23 25.91
C SER A 33 -3.09 28.37 26.43
N ILE A 34 -3.39 27.21 27.01
CA ILE A 34 -2.39 26.29 27.57
C ILE A 34 -2.04 25.13 26.64
N THR A 35 -2.85 24.90 25.61
CA THR A 35 -2.55 23.90 24.59
C THR A 35 -1.63 24.55 23.55
N PRO A 36 -0.34 24.18 23.49
CA PRO A 36 0.49 24.65 22.41
C PRO A 36 -0.13 24.20 21.10
N ILE A 37 -0.54 25.17 20.27
CA ILE A 37 -0.94 24.89 18.90
C ILE A 37 0.33 24.38 18.22
N ALA A 38 0.33 23.11 17.82
CA ALA A 38 1.42 22.57 17.05
C ALA A 38 1.61 23.43 15.79
N GLU A 39 2.87 23.70 15.45
CA GLU A 39 3.18 24.38 14.19
C GLU A 39 2.50 23.64 13.02
N PRO A 40 2.06 24.36 11.98
CA PRO A 40 1.44 23.72 10.83
C PRO A 40 2.34 22.62 10.27
N THR A 41 1.82 21.39 10.19
CA THR A 41 2.49 20.31 9.45
C THR A 41 2.10 20.39 7.98
N TYR A 42 2.87 19.74 7.12
CA TYR A 42 2.60 19.71 5.68
C TYR A 42 1.14 19.31 5.39
N GLU A 43 0.65 18.27 6.06
CA GLU A 43 -0.70 17.72 5.90
C GLU A 43 -1.79 18.70 6.32
N ASN A 44 -1.52 19.52 7.32
CA ASN A 44 -2.49 20.44 7.93
C ASN A 44 -2.56 21.77 7.17
N THR A 45 -1.51 22.10 6.40
CA THR A 45 -1.47 23.28 5.53
C THR A 45 -2.24 23.11 4.22
N LEU A 46 -2.62 21.87 3.88
CA LEU A 46 -3.30 21.52 2.63
C LEU A 46 -4.77 21.18 2.88
N LEU A 47 -5.57 22.21 3.17
CA LEU A 47 -6.98 22.06 3.60
C LEU A 47 -7.87 21.34 2.57
N ASP A 48 -7.61 21.53 1.27
CA ASP A 48 -8.38 20.94 0.16
C ASP A 48 -7.49 20.21 -0.89
N GLY A 49 -6.24 19.92 -0.51
CA GLY A 49 -5.22 19.38 -1.41
C GLY A 49 -4.80 17.94 -1.10
N ASP A 50 -4.00 17.38 -2.00
CA ASP A 50 -3.35 16.10 -1.74
C ASP A 50 -2.34 16.23 -0.60
N ARG A 51 -2.64 15.61 0.54
CA ARG A 51 -1.82 15.64 1.76
C ARG A 51 -0.59 14.73 1.69
N ARG A 52 -0.41 13.98 0.60
CA ARG A 52 0.83 13.21 0.37
C ARG A 52 1.99 14.17 0.13
N PHE A 53 3.03 14.03 0.94
CA PHE A 53 4.28 14.77 0.72
C PHE A 53 5.14 14.09 -0.34
N ALA A 54 5.38 12.80 -0.17
CA ALA A 54 6.22 11.97 -1.02
C ALA A 54 5.76 10.50 -0.91
N ILE A 55 6.06 9.68 -1.91
CA ILE A 55 5.70 8.25 -1.94
C ILE A 55 6.95 7.43 -2.20
N HIS A 56 7.22 6.44 -1.35
CA HIS A 56 8.23 5.41 -1.62
C HIS A 56 7.54 4.05 -1.74
N VAL A 57 7.97 3.26 -2.71
CA VAL A 57 7.52 1.87 -2.88
C VAL A 57 8.72 0.95 -3.10
N ASN A 58 8.60 -0.29 -2.65
CA ASN A 58 9.45 -1.40 -3.11
C ASN A 58 8.70 -2.33 -4.07
N PHE A 59 7.42 -2.03 -4.36
CA PHE A 59 6.57 -2.78 -5.26
C PHE A 59 5.80 -1.84 -6.20
N CYS A 60 6.12 -1.86 -7.48
CA CYS A 60 5.51 -1.03 -8.52
C CYS A 60 4.90 -1.94 -9.59
N ILE A 61 3.58 -2.05 -9.61
CA ILE A 61 2.87 -2.98 -10.50
C ILE A 61 2.69 -2.33 -11.87
N MET A 62 3.38 -2.89 -12.87
CA MET A 62 3.16 -2.56 -14.28
C MET A 62 3.14 -3.86 -15.08
N GLU A 63 2.05 -4.11 -15.80
CA GLU A 63 1.88 -5.34 -16.58
C GLU A 63 2.68 -5.29 -17.89
N ASP A 64 2.65 -4.12 -18.56
CA ASP A 64 3.23 -3.91 -19.88
C ASP A 64 4.21 -2.74 -19.90
N GLU A 65 5.08 -2.76 -20.89
CA GLU A 65 5.99 -1.67 -21.19
C GLU A 65 5.20 -0.41 -21.56
N PRO A 66 5.55 0.76 -20.98
CA PRO A 66 4.93 2.01 -21.40
C PRO A 66 5.10 2.27 -22.90
N GLU A 67 4.02 2.68 -23.57
CA GLU A 67 4.06 2.95 -25.01
C GLU A 67 5.14 3.99 -25.37
N HIS A 68 5.85 3.73 -26.47
CA HIS A 68 6.88 4.61 -27.02
C HIS A 68 8.06 4.90 -26.07
N LEU A 69 8.36 3.99 -25.14
CA LEU A 69 9.53 4.12 -24.26
C LEU A 69 10.78 3.58 -24.96
N GLU A 70 11.69 4.46 -25.36
CA GLU A 70 13.04 4.06 -25.77
C GLU A 70 13.94 3.94 -24.54
N HIS A 71 14.39 2.72 -24.23
CA HIS A 71 15.34 2.48 -23.15
C HIS A 71 16.14 1.20 -23.33
N ASP A 72 17.30 1.15 -22.69
CA ASP A 72 18.05 -0.10 -22.54
C ASP A 72 17.51 -0.91 -21.37
N ILE A 73 17.55 -2.24 -21.49
CA ILE A 73 17.21 -3.18 -20.43
C ILE A 73 18.48 -3.88 -19.98
N THR A 74 18.81 -3.75 -18.70
CA THR A 74 19.93 -4.48 -18.11
C THR A 74 19.64 -5.98 -17.99
N VAL A 75 20.68 -6.79 -17.79
CA VAL A 75 20.51 -8.24 -17.56
C VAL A 75 19.64 -8.53 -16.33
N ALA A 76 19.77 -7.72 -15.27
CA ALA A 76 18.97 -7.86 -14.06
C ALA A 76 17.48 -7.54 -14.33
N GLU A 77 17.20 -6.43 -15.00
CA GLU A 77 15.84 -6.04 -15.38
C GLU A 77 15.18 -7.06 -16.31
N HIS A 78 15.93 -7.63 -17.27
CA HIS A 78 15.42 -8.71 -18.11
C HIS A 78 15.03 -9.95 -17.29
N LYS A 79 15.87 -10.37 -16.33
CA LYS A 79 15.52 -11.48 -15.41
C LYS A 79 14.27 -11.15 -14.60
N GLY A 80 14.16 -9.91 -14.14
CA GLY A 80 12.97 -9.42 -13.45
C GLY A 80 11.70 -9.56 -14.29
N LEU A 81 11.73 -9.08 -15.54
CA LEU A 81 10.58 -9.20 -16.45
C LEU A 81 10.19 -10.66 -16.74
N VAL A 82 11.16 -11.58 -16.81
CA VAL A 82 10.88 -13.02 -16.93
C VAL A 82 10.15 -13.54 -15.69
N ARG A 83 10.60 -13.17 -14.49
CA ARG A 83 9.94 -13.54 -13.22
C ARG A 83 8.52 -12.97 -13.13
N ALA A 84 8.31 -11.71 -13.50
CA ALA A 84 6.99 -11.08 -13.54
C ALA A 84 6.01 -11.84 -14.44
N ARG A 85 6.49 -12.26 -15.62
CA ARG A 85 5.71 -13.08 -16.56
C ARG A 85 5.37 -14.45 -15.98
N GLU A 86 6.30 -15.10 -15.28
CA GLU A 86 6.06 -16.37 -14.61
C GLU A 86 4.99 -16.22 -13.50
N PHE A 87 5.12 -15.20 -12.65
CA PHE A 87 4.11 -14.91 -11.62
C PHE A 87 2.72 -14.69 -12.23
N MET A 88 2.63 -13.95 -13.33
CA MET A 88 1.36 -13.75 -14.03
C MET A 88 0.73 -15.05 -14.54
N GLN A 89 1.54 -15.98 -15.04
CA GLN A 89 1.08 -17.23 -15.62
C GLN A 89 0.68 -18.27 -14.57
N THR A 90 1.42 -18.36 -13.46
CA THR A 90 1.27 -19.47 -12.50
C THR A 90 1.10 -19.02 -11.05
N GLY A 91 1.60 -17.84 -10.66
CA GLY A 91 1.62 -17.34 -9.29
C GLY A 91 0.39 -16.52 -8.85
N SER A 92 -0.43 -16.06 -9.78
CA SER A 92 -1.51 -15.07 -9.55
C SER A 92 -2.89 -15.68 -9.23
N SER A 93 -3.06 -17.01 -9.29
CA SER A 93 -4.37 -17.67 -9.13
C SER A 93 -5.06 -17.39 -7.78
N TYR A 94 -4.28 -17.24 -6.71
CA TYR A 94 -4.78 -16.87 -5.39
C TYR A 94 -5.50 -15.51 -5.42
N ALA A 95 -4.95 -14.55 -6.17
CA ALA A 95 -5.47 -13.19 -6.28
C ALA A 95 -6.80 -13.16 -7.03
N ILE A 96 -6.95 -13.97 -8.08
CA ILE A 96 -8.22 -14.15 -8.81
C ILE A 96 -9.29 -14.76 -7.89
N GLN A 97 -8.92 -15.76 -7.07
CA GLN A 97 -9.84 -16.36 -6.10
C GLN A 97 -10.28 -15.35 -5.03
N HIS A 98 -9.35 -14.53 -4.54
CA HIS A 98 -9.62 -13.44 -3.59
C HIS A 98 -10.54 -12.38 -4.20
N ALA A 99 -10.34 -12.01 -5.46
CA ALA A 99 -11.16 -11.02 -6.16
C ALA A 99 -12.58 -11.51 -6.43
N THR A 100 -12.73 -12.75 -6.90
CA THR A 100 -13.99 -13.23 -7.48
C THR A 100 -14.86 -14.05 -6.53
N LYS A 101 -14.27 -14.66 -5.51
CA LYS A 101 -14.93 -15.53 -4.53
C LYS A 101 -14.46 -15.29 -3.08
N PRO A 102 -14.27 -14.04 -2.60
CA PRO A 102 -13.67 -13.74 -1.30
C PRO A 102 -14.42 -14.40 -0.12
N ALA A 103 -15.76 -14.38 -0.14
CA ALA A 103 -16.55 -15.02 0.91
C ALA A 103 -16.35 -16.54 0.95
N THR A 104 -16.24 -17.20 -0.21
CA THR A 104 -16.02 -18.64 -0.29
C THR A 104 -14.64 -19.02 0.23
N ILE A 105 -13.58 -18.38 -0.27
CA ILE A 105 -12.22 -18.70 0.18
C ILE A 105 -12.00 -18.28 1.64
N GLY A 106 -12.58 -17.15 2.09
CA GLY A 106 -12.54 -16.73 3.48
C GLY A 106 -13.10 -17.81 4.42
N LEU A 107 -14.28 -18.36 4.10
CA LEU A 107 -14.86 -19.47 4.86
C LEU A 107 -13.96 -20.72 4.87
N VAL A 108 -13.35 -21.07 3.74
CA VAL A 108 -12.41 -22.20 3.65
C VAL A 108 -11.21 -22.00 4.57
N LEU A 109 -10.57 -20.82 4.50
CA LEU A 109 -9.38 -20.50 5.31
C LEU A 109 -9.69 -20.45 6.81
N SER A 110 -10.91 -20.06 7.18
CA SER A 110 -11.37 -20.02 8.58
C SER A 110 -11.70 -21.39 9.17
N THR A 111 -11.76 -22.47 8.38
CA THR A 111 -12.18 -23.78 8.90
C THR A 111 -11.14 -24.46 9.80
N ASN A 112 -9.85 -24.25 9.53
CA ASN A 112 -8.73 -24.95 10.18
C ASN A 112 -7.42 -24.18 9.97
N PRO A 113 -6.58 -23.98 11.00
CA PRO A 113 -5.29 -23.29 10.87
C PRO A 113 -4.35 -23.92 9.84
N ILE A 114 -4.46 -25.21 9.54
CA ILE A 114 -3.65 -25.86 8.50
C ILE A 114 -4.04 -25.40 7.09
N ALA A 115 -5.32 -25.11 6.83
CA ALA A 115 -5.75 -24.57 5.55
C ALA A 115 -5.18 -23.15 5.34
N LEU A 116 -5.22 -22.34 6.41
CA LEU A 116 -4.61 -21.02 6.41
C LEU A 116 -3.08 -21.07 6.24
N LEU A 117 -2.41 -21.98 6.97
CA LEU A 117 -0.97 -22.20 6.86
C LEU A 117 -0.56 -22.62 5.45
N ALA A 118 -1.29 -23.54 4.82
CA ALA A 118 -0.99 -23.94 3.46
C ALA A 118 -1.14 -22.77 2.47
N TRP A 119 -2.20 -21.97 2.62
CA TRP A 119 -2.50 -20.87 1.71
C TRP A 119 -1.54 -19.68 1.83
N ILE A 120 -1.18 -19.28 3.06
CA ILE A 120 -0.27 -18.16 3.32
C ILE A 120 1.19 -18.61 3.27
N GLY A 121 1.51 -19.78 3.83
CA GLY A 121 2.87 -20.31 3.90
C GLY A 121 3.50 -20.52 2.53
N GLU A 122 2.72 -20.94 1.52
CA GLU A 122 3.20 -21.01 0.13
C GLU A 122 3.75 -19.67 -0.36
N LYS A 123 3.13 -18.54 0.04
CA LYS A 123 3.56 -17.20 -0.40
C LYS A 123 4.86 -16.79 0.25
N PHE A 124 5.06 -17.11 1.52
CA PHE A 124 6.35 -16.92 2.19
C PHE A 124 7.48 -17.68 1.48
N LEU A 125 7.24 -18.91 1.03
CA LEU A 125 8.25 -19.71 0.33
C LEU A 125 8.48 -19.25 -1.12
N ALA A 126 7.42 -18.85 -1.83
CA ALA A 126 7.53 -18.49 -3.25
C ALA A 126 7.99 -17.05 -3.51
N TRP A 127 7.73 -16.13 -2.57
CA TRP A 127 7.93 -14.70 -2.77
C TRP A 127 9.20 -14.14 -2.14
N THR A 128 9.91 -14.95 -1.35
CA THR A 128 11.21 -14.62 -0.80
C THR A 128 12.34 -15.11 -1.72
N GLU A 129 13.52 -14.53 -1.57
CA GLU A 129 14.73 -15.07 -2.21
C GLU A 129 15.21 -16.37 -1.53
N GLU A 130 15.23 -16.37 -0.20
CA GLU A 130 15.60 -17.52 0.63
C GLU A 130 14.43 -17.93 1.52
N ASP A 131 14.23 -19.23 1.70
CA ASP A 131 13.18 -19.77 2.58
C ASP A 131 13.28 -19.15 3.98
N PRO A 132 12.25 -18.42 4.46
CA PRO A 132 12.31 -17.81 5.77
C PRO A 132 12.25 -18.90 6.86
N PRO A 133 12.72 -18.58 8.08
CA PRO A 133 12.56 -19.49 9.21
C PRO A 133 11.10 -19.91 9.39
N VAL A 134 10.87 -21.21 9.62
CA VAL A 134 9.51 -21.74 9.85
C VAL A 134 8.80 -21.01 10.98
N SER A 135 9.53 -20.53 11.99
CA SER A 135 8.98 -19.70 13.08
C SER A 135 8.31 -18.43 12.57
N LEU A 136 8.92 -17.73 11.60
CA LEU A 136 8.35 -16.50 11.04
C LEU A 136 7.04 -16.77 10.29
N ILE A 137 6.99 -17.85 9.51
CA ILE A 137 5.77 -18.29 8.82
C ILE A 137 4.67 -18.60 9.84
N LEU A 138 4.99 -19.38 10.88
CA LEU A 138 4.04 -19.77 11.92
C LEU A 138 3.57 -18.57 12.75
N GLU A 139 4.43 -17.61 13.06
CA GLU A 139 4.08 -16.38 13.76
C GLU A 139 3.10 -15.54 12.94
N SER A 140 3.38 -15.32 11.65
CA SER A 140 2.49 -14.58 10.76
C SER A 140 1.13 -15.28 10.60
N VAL A 141 1.13 -16.59 10.35
CA VAL A 141 -0.11 -17.37 10.20
C VAL A 141 -0.91 -17.42 11.50
N SER A 142 -0.25 -17.52 12.64
CA SER A 142 -0.91 -17.48 13.95
C SER A 142 -1.55 -16.13 14.21
N LEU A 143 -0.90 -15.03 13.81
CA LEU A 143 -1.49 -13.70 13.89
C LEU A 143 -2.75 -13.60 13.02
N TYR A 144 -2.71 -14.07 11.78
CA TYR A 144 -3.89 -14.12 10.90
C TYR A 144 -5.01 -14.98 11.49
N TRP A 145 -4.67 -16.11 12.11
CA TRP A 145 -5.61 -17.03 12.72
C TRP A 145 -6.30 -16.40 13.94
N PHE A 146 -5.53 -15.89 14.91
CA PHE A 146 -6.08 -15.35 16.16
C PHE A 146 -6.81 -14.02 16.00
N THR A 147 -6.54 -13.28 14.92
CA THR A 147 -7.25 -12.02 14.62
C THR A 147 -8.40 -12.19 13.64
N GLU A 148 -8.61 -13.40 13.12
CA GLU A 148 -9.63 -13.72 12.10
C GLU A 148 -9.56 -12.80 10.86
N CYS A 149 -8.39 -12.22 10.59
CA CYS A 149 -8.26 -11.18 9.56
C CYS A 149 -8.12 -11.74 8.14
N ALA A 150 -7.90 -13.05 7.99
CA ALA A 150 -7.74 -13.69 6.69
C ALA A 150 -8.95 -13.46 5.77
N ALA A 151 -10.19 -13.51 6.30
CA ALA A 151 -11.40 -13.29 5.50
C ALA A 151 -11.67 -11.80 5.23
N THR A 152 -11.26 -10.91 6.14
CA THR A 152 -11.50 -9.46 6.04
C THR A 152 -10.43 -8.74 5.23
N SER A 153 -9.27 -9.35 4.98
CA SER A 153 -8.17 -8.76 4.19
C SER A 153 -8.26 -8.99 2.68
N LEU A 154 -9.20 -9.81 2.20
CA LEU A 154 -9.27 -10.23 0.78
C LEU A 154 -9.95 -9.21 -0.14
N TRP A 155 -10.63 -8.22 0.43
CA TRP A 155 -11.46 -7.30 -0.33
C TRP A 155 -10.71 -6.47 -1.40
N PRO A 156 -9.44 -6.01 -1.20
CA PRO A 156 -8.76 -5.15 -2.17
C PRO A 156 -8.52 -5.83 -3.52
N TYR A 157 -8.45 -7.16 -3.54
CA TYR A 157 -8.20 -7.93 -4.75
C TYR A 157 -9.26 -7.71 -5.84
N ARG A 158 -10.50 -7.34 -5.48
CA ARG A 158 -11.54 -7.00 -6.46
C ARG A 158 -11.21 -5.78 -7.31
N ILE A 159 -10.33 -4.90 -6.83
CA ILE A 159 -9.94 -3.68 -7.55
C ILE A 159 -9.04 -4.05 -8.73
N PHE A 160 -8.07 -4.94 -8.53
CA PHE A 160 -7.01 -5.19 -9.52
C PHE A 160 -7.13 -6.55 -10.24
N TYR A 161 -7.77 -7.55 -9.63
CA TYR A 161 -7.78 -8.93 -10.14
C TYR A 161 -9.16 -9.43 -10.57
N THR A 162 -10.15 -8.54 -10.69
CA THR A 162 -11.45 -8.90 -11.28
C THR A 162 -11.29 -9.10 -12.80
N PRO A 163 -11.66 -10.26 -13.37
CA PRO A 163 -11.53 -10.48 -14.81
C PRO A 163 -12.23 -9.39 -15.63
N GLY A 164 -11.50 -8.78 -16.57
CA GLY A 164 -11.99 -7.69 -17.42
C GLY A 164 -11.78 -6.28 -16.84
N VAL A 165 -11.20 -6.16 -15.65
CA VAL A 165 -10.67 -4.89 -15.11
C VAL A 165 -9.20 -4.76 -15.51
N ASP A 166 -8.75 -3.54 -15.81
CA ASP A 166 -7.34 -3.23 -15.98
C ASP A 166 -6.62 -3.39 -14.64
N GLY A 167 -5.71 -4.36 -14.53
CA GLY A 167 -5.00 -4.68 -13.30
C GLY A 167 -3.90 -3.67 -12.94
N ASN A 168 -3.57 -2.75 -13.85
CA ASN A 168 -2.53 -1.75 -13.64
C ASN A 168 -3.08 -0.58 -12.80
N PRO A 169 -2.64 -0.42 -11.52
CA PRO A 169 -3.13 0.67 -10.67
C PRO A 169 -2.79 2.06 -11.24
N HIS A 170 -1.73 2.18 -12.05
CA HIS A 170 -1.30 3.46 -12.61
C HIS A 170 -2.17 3.96 -13.76
N ASN A 171 -3.08 3.12 -14.29
CA ASN A 171 -4.09 3.52 -15.26
C ASN A 171 -5.39 4.02 -14.60
N MET A 172 -5.51 3.90 -13.27
CA MET A 172 -6.67 4.34 -12.50
C MET A 172 -6.36 5.68 -11.82
N SER A 173 -7.15 6.71 -12.08
CA SER A 173 -6.89 8.07 -11.55
C SER A 173 -6.81 8.12 -10.03
N GLU A 174 -7.55 7.24 -9.33
CA GLU A 174 -7.59 7.16 -7.87
C GLU A 174 -6.32 6.58 -7.24
N TYR A 175 -5.53 5.79 -7.98
CA TYR A 175 -4.37 5.06 -7.45
C TYR A 175 -3.03 5.52 -8.05
N THR A 176 -3.06 6.60 -8.83
CA THR A 176 -1.83 7.19 -9.39
C THR A 176 -0.92 7.80 -8.32
N ILE A 177 0.38 7.77 -8.60
CA ILE A 177 1.38 8.54 -7.89
C ILE A 177 1.29 9.97 -8.44
N PRO A 178 1.04 11.00 -7.60
CA PRO A 178 0.93 12.37 -8.06
C PRO A 178 2.21 12.82 -8.77
N ALA A 179 2.05 13.39 -9.97
CA ALA A 179 3.18 13.82 -10.79
C ALA A 179 3.97 14.98 -10.15
N ASP A 180 3.39 15.74 -9.22
CA ASP A 180 4.03 16.86 -8.53
C ASP A 180 4.74 16.45 -7.23
N LYS A 181 4.64 15.19 -6.80
CA LYS A 181 5.24 14.69 -5.54
C LYS A 181 6.47 13.84 -5.80
N PRO A 182 7.51 13.90 -4.92
CA PRO A 182 8.65 13.00 -5.00
C PRO A 182 8.21 11.54 -4.94
N PHE A 183 8.71 10.74 -5.87
CA PHE A 183 8.50 9.30 -5.93
C PHE A 183 9.84 8.57 -5.78
N GLY A 184 9.87 7.59 -4.87
CA GLY A 184 11.00 6.70 -4.65
C GLY A 184 10.65 5.26 -4.98
N TYR A 185 11.59 4.57 -5.63
CA TYR A 185 11.46 3.14 -5.93
C TYR A 185 12.71 2.36 -5.54
N SER A 186 12.54 1.36 -4.67
CA SER A 186 13.59 0.37 -4.35
C SER A 186 13.32 -0.95 -5.08
N TYR A 187 14.20 -1.30 -6.00
CA TYR A 187 14.13 -2.51 -6.82
C TYR A 187 14.78 -3.69 -6.10
N TYR A 188 14.01 -4.77 -5.92
CA TYR A 188 14.45 -6.05 -5.37
C TYR A 188 14.26 -7.17 -6.42
N PRO A 189 15.27 -8.00 -6.69
CA PRO A 189 15.27 -8.91 -7.83
C PRO A 189 14.27 -10.06 -7.72
N TYR A 190 13.88 -10.48 -6.50
CA TYR A 190 12.92 -11.56 -6.26
C TYR A 190 11.48 -11.05 -5.99
N GLU A 191 11.21 -9.76 -6.22
CA GLU A 191 9.84 -9.21 -6.19
C GLU A 191 8.92 -9.94 -7.20
N LEU A 192 7.60 -9.79 -7.06
CA LEU A 192 6.60 -10.38 -7.96
C LEU A 192 6.56 -9.69 -9.32
N TYR A 193 6.69 -8.35 -9.32
CA TYR A 193 6.80 -7.50 -10.51
C TYR A 193 8.03 -6.59 -10.39
N PRO A 194 9.24 -7.14 -10.56
CA PRO A 194 10.46 -6.36 -10.59
C PRO A 194 10.55 -5.62 -11.94
N VAL A 195 9.96 -4.43 -11.98
CA VAL A 195 9.86 -3.60 -13.19
C VAL A 195 11.12 -2.75 -13.41
N PRO A 196 11.53 -2.51 -14.67
CA PRO A 196 12.68 -1.66 -14.97
C PRO A 196 12.54 -0.23 -14.42
N LYS A 197 13.67 0.42 -14.11
CA LYS A 197 13.66 1.83 -13.64
C LYS A 197 12.94 2.75 -14.61
N ALA A 198 13.18 2.55 -15.91
CA ALA A 198 12.60 3.36 -16.97
C ALA A 198 11.06 3.27 -17.01
N TRP A 199 10.51 2.10 -16.63
CA TRP A 199 9.06 1.88 -16.57
C TRP A 199 8.48 2.60 -15.34
N ALA A 200 9.07 2.36 -14.16
CA ALA A 200 8.66 3.04 -12.93
C ALA A 200 8.73 4.57 -13.05
N ALA A 201 9.71 5.12 -13.78
CA ALA A 201 9.80 6.55 -14.02
C ALA A 201 8.61 7.14 -14.82
N LYS A 202 7.76 6.32 -15.43
CA LYS A 202 6.52 6.75 -16.11
C LYS A 202 5.31 6.83 -15.19
N THR A 203 5.40 6.31 -13.96
CA THR A 203 4.27 6.28 -13.03
C THR A 203 4.21 7.51 -12.13
N GLY A 204 5.30 8.29 -12.03
CA GLY A 204 5.38 9.51 -11.23
C GLY A 204 6.73 10.22 -11.38
N ASN A 205 6.95 11.29 -10.60
CA ASN A 205 8.21 12.03 -10.57
C ASN A 205 9.28 11.26 -9.77
N LEU A 206 9.91 10.28 -10.41
CA LEU A 206 10.91 9.40 -9.80
C LEU A 206 12.20 10.18 -9.45
N THR A 207 12.30 10.62 -8.19
CA THR A 207 13.44 11.36 -7.65
C THR A 207 14.45 10.46 -6.96
N PHE A 208 14.04 9.26 -6.53
CA PHE A 208 14.89 8.30 -5.84
C PHE A 208 14.76 6.92 -6.44
N PHE A 209 15.91 6.28 -6.71
CA PHE A 209 15.95 4.90 -7.16
C PHE A 209 17.15 4.18 -6.54
N ARG A 210 16.93 2.96 -6.05
CA ARG A 210 17.97 2.03 -5.61
C ARG A 210 17.65 0.65 -6.15
N ALA A 211 18.65 -0.04 -6.68
CA ALA A 211 18.55 -1.43 -7.07
C ALA A 211 19.44 -2.27 -6.16
N HIS A 212 18.89 -3.36 -5.65
CA HIS A 212 19.57 -4.29 -4.76
C HIS A 212 19.92 -5.58 -5.51
N ASP A 213 20.99 -6.24 -5.07
CA ASP A 213 21.42 -7.52 -5.63
C ASP A 213 20.66 -8.71 -5.02
N ASN A 214 20.03 -8.52 -3.85
CA ASN A 214 19.35 -9.54 -3.05
C ASN A 214 18.00 -9.02 -2.55
N GLY A 215 17.13 -9.93 -2.10
CA GLY A 215 15.83 -9.68 -1.50
C GLY A 215 14.65 -9.88 -2.46
N GLY A 216 13.51 -10.30 -1.88
CA GLY A 216 12.25 -10.51 -2.57
C GLY A 216 11.12 -9.57 -2.14
N HIS A 217 9.90 -10.09 -2.17
CA HIS A 217 8.67 -9.35 -1.92
C HIS A 217 8.60 -8.76 -0.51
N PHE A 218 9.15 -9.48 0.48
CA PHE A 218 9.12 -9.07 1.88
C PHE A 218 10.40 -8.30 2.22
N ALA A 219 10.77 -7.31 1.41
CA ALA A 219 12.03 -6.56 1.50
C ALA A 219 12.38 -6.07 2.93
N ALA A 220 11.39 -5.57 3.68
CA ALA A 220 11.61 -5.11 5.07
C ALA A 220 12.05 -6.24 6.03
N ILE A 221 11.65 -7.49 5.75
CA ILE A 221 12.02 -8.69 6.51
C ILE A 221 13.32 -9.28 5.97
N GLU A 222 13.44 -9.41 4.65
CA GLU A 222 14.56 -10.09 3.98
C GLU A 222 15.84 -9.25 4.01
N GLN A 223 15.71 -7.93 3.85
CA GLN A 223 16.81 -6.98 3.70
C GLN A 223 16.59 -5.75 4.59
N THR A 224 16.31 -5.97 5.88
CA THR A 224 15.89 -4.92 6.84
C THR A 224 16.79 -3.69 6.84
N GLU A 225 18.11 -3.87 6.87
CA GLU A 225 19.07 -2.76 6.89
C GLU A 225 19.04 -1.95 5.59
N ALA A 226 18.98 -2.63 4.45
CA ALA A 226 18.92 -1.99 3.13
C ALA A 226 17.58 -1.26 2.93
N PHE A 227 16.47 -1.88 3.33
CA PHE A 227 15.13 -1.28 3.28
C PHE A 227 15.05 -0.01 4.14
N LEU A 228 15.54 -0.08 5.39
CA LEU A 228 15.54 1.07 6.29
C LEU A 228 16.40 2.20 5.75
N LYS A 229 17.62 1.89 5.29
CA LYS A 229 18.54 2.86 4.72
C LYS A 229 17.94 3.58 3.51
N ASP A 230 17.30 2.84 2.60
CA ASP A 230 16.64 3.43 1.44
C ASP A 230 15.53 4.41 1.85
N LEU A 231 14.74 4.05 2.87
CA LEU A 231 13.68 4.91 3.39
C LEU A 231 14.24 6.19 4.02
N GLU A 232 15.29 6.07 4.85
CA GLU A 232 15.97 7.21 5.48
C GLU A 232 16.56 8.16 4.43
N GLU A 233 17.28 7.62 3.44
CA GLU A 233 17.84 8.40 2.33
C GLU A 233 16.74 9.09 1.53
N PHE A 234 15.66 8.38 1.17
CA PHE A 234 14.55 8.96 0.42
C PHE A 234 13.86 10.11 1.18
N VAL A 235 13.60 9.91 2.48
CA VAL A 235 13.00 10.94 3.32
C VAL A 235 13.93 12.15 3.43
N GLN A 236 15.23 11.94 3.64
CA GLN A 236 16.21 13.01 3.74
C GLN A 236 16.30 13.80 2.42
N GLU A 237 16.43 13.13 1.28
CA GLU A 237 16.52 13.75 -0.04
C GLU A 237 15.25 14.54 -0.38
N SER A 238 14.06 13.94 -0.15
CA SER A 238 12.77 14.59 -0.42
C SER A 238 12.55 15.82 0.45
N ARG A 239 12.92 15.75 1.73
CA ARG A 239 12.81 16.88 2.67
C ARG A 239 13.76 18.02 2.30
N ALA A 240 15.01 17.68 1.95
CA ALA A 240 16.01 18.66 1.52
C ALA A 240 15.57 19.39 0.25
N ALA A 241 15.02 18.67 -0.73
CA ALA A 241 14.49 19.26 -1.97
C ALA A 241 13.32 20.22 -1.72
N ALA A 242 12.49 19.96 -0.69
CA ALA A 242 11.39 20.83 -0.28
C ALA A 242 11.81 21.96 0.68
N GLY A 243 13.10 22.07 1.04
CA GLY A 243 13.61 23.13 1.90
C GLY A 243 13.31 22.97 3.39
N PHE A 244 12.96 21.76 3.86
CA PHE A 244 12.82 21.52 5.30
C PHE A 244 14.19 21.53 5.98
N ALA A 245 14.33 22.27 7.08
CA ALA A 245 15.54 22.30 7.90
C ALA A 245 15.56 21.17 8.96
N GLY A 246 16.75 20.63 9.27
CA GLY A 246 16.99 19.62 10.30
C GLY A 246 17.23 18.20 9.77
N SER A 247 17.98 17.37 10.51
CA SER A 247 18.11 15.93 10.24
C SER A 247 16.88 15.17 10.74
N VAL A 248 16.60 14.03 10.11
CA VAL A 248 15.69 13.00 10.65
C VAL A 248 16.38 12.31 11.83
#